data_AF-A0A8R2LVZ4-F1
#
_entry.id   AF-A0A8R2LVZ4-F1
#
_cell.length_a   1.000
_cell.length_b   1.000
_cell.length_c   1.000
_cell.angle_alpha   90.00
_cell.angle_beta   90.00
_cell.angle_gamma   90.00
#
_symmetry.space_group_name_H-M   'P 1'
#
loop_
_entity.id
_entity.type
_entity.pdbx_description
1 polymer ?
#
loop_
_entity_poly.entity_id
_entity_poly.type
_entity_poly.pdbx_seq_one_letter_code
_entity_poly.pdbx_strand_id
1 'polypeptide(L)'
;MPQNLNLNFEFEVKDIIVSPPKTGKYERLKSELIKRLSTSREKEVKQLLMHEELGDRRPSQFLRHLQQLAGPTVPEEFIKTIWTSRLPTTLQPIIVSQKRLDLLALADLADSVHEIIPCSPQIATTSALKATEPSLESMAKQIDELSRQVKALTTHKHRSRSRTRRDSPDRKTKRSQSSYKKFPTCWYHYKFGNQAKWCTKPCDFRPENYQGSR
;
A
#
# COMPACT_ATOMS: atom_id res chain seq x y z
N MET A 1 10.12 18.81 -52.19
CA MET A 1 8.66 18.97 -52.06
C MET A 1 8.38 19.95 -50.92
N PRO A 2 8.07 21.24 -51.16
CA PRO A 2 7.57 22.09 -50.09
C PRO A 2 6.18 22.62 -50.45
N GLN A 3 5.14 21.92 -50.00
CA GLN A 3 3.77 22.47 -49.94
C GLN A 3 3.31 22.32 -48.49
N ASN A 4 3.71 23.27 -47.65
CA ASN A 4 3.14 23.45 -46.32
C ASN A 4 3.18 24.94 -45.91
N LEU A 5 3.05 25.83 -46.89
CA LEU A 5 2.73 27.23 -46.63
C LEU A 5 1.22 27.41 -46.82
N ASN A 6 0.55 27.94 -45.80
CA ASN A 6 -0.63 28.80 -45.95
C ASN A 6 -2.07 28.26 -45.82
N LEU A 7 -2.35 27.14 -45.14
CA LEU A 7 -3.76 26.84 -44.79
C LEU A 7 -4.31 27.73 -43.65
N ASN A 8 -3.48 28.05 -42.65
CA ASN A 8 -3.91 28.93 -41.54
C ASN A 8 -4.14 30.37 -42.01
N PHE A 9 -3.30 30.85 -42.92
CA PHE A 9 -3.38 32.20 -43.47
C PHE A 9 -4.68 32.41 -44.23
N GLU A 10 -5.10 31.43 -45.05
CA GLU A 10 -6.33 31.53 -45.84
C GLU A 10 -7.59 31.65 -44.98
N PHE A 11 -7.64 30.94 -43.84
CA PHE A 11 -8.74 31.08 -42.87
C PHE A 11 -8.68 32.42 -42.12
N GLU A 12 -7.49 32.90 -41.76
CA GLU A 12 -7.28 34.12 -40.98
C GLU A 12 -7.52 35.44 -41.73
N VAL A 13 -7.55 35.45 -43.06
CA VAL A 13 -7.88 36.67 -43.86
C VAL A 13 -9.20 36.57 -44.64
N LYS A 14 -9.91 35.44 -44.60
CA LYS A 14 -11.15 35.23 -45.36
C LYS A 14 -12.21 36.28 -45.05
N ASP A 15 -12.35 36.69 -43.80
CA ASP A 15 -13.31 37.71 -43.36
C ASP A 15 -12.97 39.12 -43.87
N ILE A 16 -11.68 39.46 -43.94
CA ILE A 16 -11.19 40.76 -44.45
C ILE A 16 -11.34 40.83 -45.97
N ILE A 17 -11.24 39.68 -46.65
CA ILE A 17 -11.46 39.55 -48.10
C ILE A 17 -12.97 39.60 -48.42
N VAL A 18 -13.82 39.02 -47.57
CA VAL A 18 -15.30 39.01 -47.73
C VAL A 18 -15.93 40.38 -47.44
N SER A 19 -15.37 41.17 -46.52
CA SER A 19 -15.84 42.53 -46.21
C SER A 19 -14.71 43.57 -46.27
N PRO A 20 -14.28 44.00 -47.47
CA PRO A 20 -13.15 44.89 -47.63
C PRO A 20 -13.46 46.34 -47.17
N PRO A 21 -12.53 47.00 -46.46
CA PRO A 21 -12.67 48.42 -46.12
C PRO A 21 -12.62 49.34 -47.35
N LYS A 22 -13.24 50.52 -47.27
CA LYS A 22 -13.29 51.51 -48.37
C LYS A 22 -11.92 52.14 -48.70
N THR A 23 -11.00 52.19 -47.75
CA THR A 23 -9.63 52.75 -47.88
C THR A 23 -8.63 51.93 -47.07
N GLY A 24 -7.36 51.86 -47.50
CA GLY A 24 -6.29 51.20 -46.73
C GLY A 24 -6.38 49.66 -46.66
N LYS A 25 -6.93 49.01 -47.70
CA LYS A 25 -7.17 47.54 -47.75
C LYS A 25 -5.93 46.71 -47.41
N TYR A 26 -4.79 47.05 -48.01
CA TYR A 26 -3.52 46.35 -47.78
C TYR A 26 -3.00 46.52 -46.36
N GLU A 27 -3.01 47.76 -45.83
CA GLU A 27 -2.54 48.04 -44.47
C GLU A 27 -3.42 47.37 -43.40
N ARG A 28 -4.74 47.37 -43.61
CA ARG A 28 -5.69 46.66 -42.72
C ARG A 28 -5.45 45.16 -42.77
N LEU A 29 -5.28 44.58 -43.96
CA LEU A 29 -5.03 43.16 -44.12
C LEU A 29 -3.69 42.76 -43.52
N LYS A 30 -2.62 43.51 -43.78
CA LYS A 30 -1.28 43.28 -43.23
C LYS A 30 -1.28 43.37 -41.70
N SER A 31 -1.91 44.41 -41.13
CA SER A 31 -1.97 44.58 -39.67
C SER A 31 -2.78 43.49 -38.97
N GLU A 32 -3.93 43.10 -39.53
CA GLU A 32 -4.72 41.99 -38.99
C GLU A 32 -4.02 40.65 -39.14
N LEU A 33 -3.37 40.40 -40.27
CA LEU A 33 -2.64 39.17 -40.50
C LEU A 33 -1.47 39.04 -39.52
N ILE A 34 -0.68 40.11 -39.33
CA ILE A 34 0.39 40.16 -38.33
C ILE A 34 -0.19 39.90 -36.94
N LYS A 35 -1.30 40.55 -36.58
CA LYS A 35 -1.92 40.40 -35.27
C LYS A 35 -2.40 38.97 -35.02
N ARG A 36 -3.18 38.39 -35.93
CA ARG A 36 -3.77 37.06 -35.79
C ARG A 36 -2.70 35.98 -35.74
N LEU A 37 -1.75 36.00 -36.68
CA LEU A 37 -0.63 35.06 -36.71
C LEU A 37 0.24 35.17 -35.46
N SER A 38 0.51 36.39 -34.99
CA SER A 38 1.27 36.58 -33.74
C SER A 38 0.54 35.97 -32.56
N THR A 39 -0.77 36.21 -32.44
CA THR A 39 -1.58 35.62 -31.36
C THR A 39 -1.70 34.09 -31.45
N SER A 40 -1.78 33.53 -32.66
CA SER A 40 -1.80 32.09 -32.88
C SER A 40 -0.47 31.45 -32.47
N ARG A 41 0.65 32.04 -32.92
CA ARG A 41 2.00 31.60 -32.57
C ARG A 41 2.27 31.68 -31.08
N GLU A 42 1.88 32.76 -30.42
CA GLU A 42 2.00 32.87 -28.96
C GLU A 42 1.25 31.76 -28.22
N LYS A 43 0.03 31.42 -28.67
CA LYS A 43 -0.76 30.32 -28.08
C LYS A 43 -0.09 28.98 -28.27
N GLU A 44 0.40 28.71 -29.49
CA GLU A 44 1.12 27.48 -29.81
C GLU A 44 2.39 27.33 -28.95
N VAL A 45 3.20 28.38 -28.84
CA VAL A 45 4.40 28.39 -27.99
C VAL A 45 4.02 28.17 -26.52
N LYS A 46 2.99 28.84 -26.00
CA LYS A 46 2.51 28.62 -24.62
C LYS A 46 2.08 27.18 -24.41
N GLN A 47 1.36 26.60 -25.38
CA GLN A 47 0.93 25.21 -25.31
C GLN A 47 2.13 24.26 -25.30
N LEU A 48 3.13 24.46 -26.16
CA LEU A 48 4.36 23.67 -26.17
C LEU A 48 5.09 23.72 -24.83
N LEU A 49 5.30 24.92 -24.29
CA LEU A 49 5.98 25.11 -22.99
C LEU A 49 5.24 24.43 -21.84
N MET A 50 3.91 24.36 -21.89
CA MET A 50 3.11 23.69 -20.86
C MET A 50 3.25 22.17 -20.85
N HIS A 51 3.57 21.55 -21.98
CA HIS A 51 3.72 20.09 -22.09
C HIS A 51 5.16 19.62 -21.81
N GLU A 52 6.12 20.55 -21.69
CA GLU A 52 7.50 20.18 -21.38
C GLU A 52 7.64 19.79 -19.89
N GLU A 53 8.39 18.72 -19.65
CA GLU A 53 8.69 18.19 -18.32
C GLU A 53 10.17 18.38 -17.96
N LEU A 54 10.46 18.50 -16.66
CA LEU A 54 11.83 18.64 -16.17
C LEU A 54 12.67 17.37 -16.43
N GLY A 55 12.06 16.18 -16.25
CA GLY A 55 12.75 14.89 -16.33
C GLY A 55 13.93 14.80 -15.35
N ASP A 56 15.07 14.31 -15.84
CA ASP A 56 16.34 14.23 -15.10
C ASP A 56 17.26 15.45 -15.33
N ARG A 57 16.75 16.51 -15.94
CA ARG A 57 17.54 17.71 -16.27
C ARG A 57 17.69 18.60 -15.04
N ARG A 58 18.84 19.28 -14.94
CA ARG A 58 19.04 20.30 -13.91
C ARG A 58 18.07 21.47 -14.13
N PRO A 59 17.53 22.09 -13.08
CA PRO A 59 16.65 23.26 -13.18
C PRO A 59 17.16 24.36 -14.12
N SER A 60 18.47 24.67 -14.13
CA SER A 60 19.06 25.68 -15.02
C SER A 60 19.10 25.24 -16.49
N GLN A 61 19.31 23.95 -16.76
CA GLN A 61 19.27 23.42 -18.12
C GLN A 61 17.85 23.48 -18.68
N PHE A 62 16.88 23.11 -17.86
CA PHE A 62 15.47 23.19 -18.21
C PHE A 62 15.01 24.63 -18.44
N LEU A 63 15.47 25.59 -17.64
CA LEU A 63 15.19 27.00 -17.86
C LEU A 63 15.70 27.48 -19.24
N ARG A 64 16.96 27.18 -19.56
CA ARG A 64 17.54 27.54 -20.87
C ARG A 64 16.77 26.91 -22.02
N HIS A 65 16.32 25.67 -21.85
CA HIS A 65 15.50 25.00 -22.85
C HIS A 65 14.14 25.70 -23.05
N LEU A 66 13.45 26.07 -21.98
CA LEU A 66 12.20 26.84 -22.05
C LEU A 66 12.42 28.20 -22.72
N GLN A 67 13.53 28.90 -22.42
CA GLN A 67 13.87 30.17 -23.07
C GLN A 67 14.11 30.00 -24.58
N GLN A 68 14.78 28.93 -25.00
CA GLN A 68 15.00 28.62 -26.41
C GLN A 68 13.68 28.32 -27.15
N LEU A 69 12.78 27.56 -26.53
CA LEU A 69 11.46 27.25 -27.09
C LEU A 69 10.54 28.47 -27.13
N ALA A 70 10.59 29.31 -26.10
CA ALA A 70 9.76 30.50 -25.97
C ALA A 70 10.14 31.60 -26.98
N GLY A 71 11.44 31.75 -27.25
CA GLY A 71 11.96 32.83 -28.07
C GLY A 71 11.70 34.23 -27.45
N PRO A 72 11.98 35.32 -28.17
CA PRO A 72 11.87 36.69 -27.65
C PRO A 72 10.41 37.19 -27.53
N THR A 73 9.43 36.39 -27.97
CA THR A 73 8.03 36.80 -28.05
C THR A 73 7.29 36.60 -26.72
N VAL A 74 7.78 35.72 -25.84
CA VAL A 74 7.10 35.37 -24.59
C VAL A 74 7.69 36.14 -23.41
N PRO A 75 6.86 36.70 -22.52
CA PRO A 75 7.36 37.38 -21.32
C PRO A 75 8.13 36.44 -20.38
N GLU A 76 9.22 36.95 -19.83
CA GLU A 76 10.07 36.22 -18.87
C GLU A 76 9.29 35.73 -17.64
N GLU A 77 8.33 36.52 -17.15
CA GLU A 77 7.45 36.15 -16.03
C GLU A 77 6.59 34.91 -16.32
N PHE A 78 6.16 34.73 -17.58
CA PHE A 78 5.43 33.54 -17.98
C PHE A 78 6.33 32.31 -17.96
N ILE A 79 7.55 32.44 -18.49
CA ILE A 79 8.56 31.38 -18.46
C ILE A 79 8.88 31.00 -17.02
N LYS A 80 9.08 31.99 -16.13
CA LYS A 80 9.30 31.79 -14.69
C LYS A 80 8.16 31.02 -14.03
N THR A 81 6.92 31.33 -14.39
CA THR A 81 5.72 30.65 -13.85
C THR A 81 5.69 29.18 -14.27
N ILE A 82 5.88 28.89 -15.56
CA ILE A 82 5.91 27.52 -16.08
C ILE A 82 7.08 26.75 -15.47
N TRP A 83 8.27 27.32 -15.51
CA TRP A 83 9.49 26.74 -14.94
C TRP A 83 9.28 26.36 -13.47
N THR A 84 8.82 27.29 -12.65
CA THR A 84 8.55 27.03 -11.21
C THR A 84 7.50 25.94 -11.01
N SER A 85 6.41 25.95 -11.79
CA SER A 85 5.33 24.96 -11.67
C SER A 85 5.75 23.52 -12.02
N ARG A 86 6.84 23.37 -12.80
CA ARG A 86 7.39 22.08 -13.25
C ARG A 86 8.55 21.58 -12.38
N LEU A 87 9.03 22.40 -11.43
CA LEU A 87 10.03 21.95 -10.46
C LEU A 87 9.41 21.01 -9.41
N PRO A 88 10.21 20.11 -8.82
CA PRO A 88 9.83 19.32 -7.65
C PRO A 88 9.20 20.18 -6.55
N THR A 89 8.17 19.65 -5.88
CA THR A 89 7.42 20.36 -4.82
C THR A 89 8.33 20.87 -3.69
N THR A 90 9.47 20.21 -3.46
CA THR A 90 10.48 20.62 -2.48
C THR A 90 11.20 21.91 -2.86
N LEU A 91 11.38 22.18 -4.16
CA LEU A 91 12.08 23.37 -4.68
C LEU A 91 11.14 24.57 -4.82
N GLN A 92 9.88 24.34 -5.20
CA GLN A 92 8.90 25.41 -5.44
C GLN A 92 8.83 26.49 -4.34
N PRO A 93 8.68 26.18 -3.04
CA PRO A 93 8.56 27.22 -2.01
C PRO A 93 9.85 28.04 -1.85
N ILE A 94 11.02 27.42 -2.05
CA ILE A 94 12.32 28.10 -1.97
C ILE A 94 12.41 29.15 -3.08
N ILE A 95 12.05 28.74 -4.30
CA ILE A 95 12.06 29.60 -5.48
C ILE A 95 11.02 30.71 -5.39
N VAL A 96 9.78 30.41 -4.97
CA VAL A 96 8.69 31.39 -4.84
C VAL A 96 8.97 32.42 -3.75
N SER A 97 9.67 32.04 -2.68
CA SER A 97 10.07 32.98 -1.62
C SER A 97 11.03 34.06 -2.13
N GLN A 98 11.75 33.75 -3.20
CA GLN A 98 12.90 34.51 -3.65
C GLN A 98 12.54 35.47 -4.81
N LYS A 99 11.67 36.44 -4.50
CA LYS A 99 11.11 37.40 -5.48
C LYS A 99 12.08 38.44 -6.02
N ARG A 100 13.24 38.64 -5.37
CA ARG A 100 14.22 39.69 -5.69
C ARG A 100 15.37 39.21 -6.57
N LEU A 101 15.47 37.91 -6.83
CA LEU A 101 16.53 37.37 -7.67
C LEU A 101 16.12 37.36 -9.15
N ASP A 102 17.11 37.62 -9.98
CA ASP A 102 17.03 37.46 -11.42
C ASP A 102 16.82 35.98 -11.78
N LEU A 103 16.19 35.73 -12.93
CA LEU A 103 15.81 34.38 -13.34
C LEU A 103 17.01 33.42 -13.46
N LEU A 104 18.18 33.92 -13.87
CA LEU A 104 19.42 33.14 -13.94
C LEU A 104 19.96 32.80 -12.54
N ALA A 105 20.01 33.77 -11.62
CA ALA A 105 20.43 33.53 -10.24
C ALA A 105 19.48 32.59 -9.50
N LEU A 106 18.18 32.66 -9.82
CA LEU A 106 17.16 31.76 -9.31
C LEU A 106 17.37 30.32 -9.80
N ALA A 107 17.83 30.15 -11.04
CA ALA A 107 18.18 28.84 -11.59
C ALA A 107 19.45 28.26 -10.97
N ASP A 108 20.46 29.08 -10.70
CA ASP A 108 21.68 28.63 -10.01
C ASP A 108 21.39 28.20 -8.57
N LEU A 109 20.48 28.92 -7.88
CA LEU A 109 19.96 28.53 -6.57
C LEU A 109 19.20 27.19 -6.67
N ALA A 110 18.33 27.04 -7.66
CA ALA A 110 17.57 25.81 -7.88
C ALA A 110 18.51 24.62 -8.14
N ASP A 111 19.55 24.78 -8.95
CA ASP A 111 20.57 23.77 -9.20
C ASP A 111 21.31 23.38 -7.91
N SER A 112 21.72 24.37 -7.11
CA SER A 112 22.42 24.12 -5.85
C SER A 112 21.58 23.30 -4.88
N VAL A 113 20.28 23.62 -4.78
CA VAL A 113 19.36 22.86 -3.93
C VAL A 113 19.03 21.50 -4.53
N HIS A 114 18.92 21.39 -5.85
CA HIS A 114 18.66 20.13 -6.55
C HIS A 114 19.77 19.10 -6.37
N GLU A 115 21.03 19.53 -6.23
CA GLU A 115 22.16 18.63 -5.89
C GLU A 115 22.14 18.16 -4.43
N ILE A 116 21.62 18.99 -3.52
CA ILE A 116 21.60 18.72 -2.08
C ILE A 116 20.40 17.85 -1.70
N ILE A 117 19.29 17.97 -2.44
CA ILE A 117 18.08 17.17 -2.22
C ILE A 117 18.16 15.92 -3.10
N PRO A 118 18.51 14.73 -2.56
CA PRO A 118 18.39 13.50 -3.33
C PRO A 118 16.94 13.32 -3.79
N CYS A 119 16.75 12.84 -5.02
CA CYS A 119 15.46 12.57 -5.69
C CYS A 119 14.67 11.41 -5.05
N SER A 120 14.68 11.32 -3.72
CA SER A 120 13.83 10.46 -2.93
C SER A 120 12.94 11.38 -2.09
N PRO A 121 11.64 11.10 -1.96
CA PRO A 121 10.87 11.68 -0.88
C PRO A 121 11.53 11.23 0.42
N GLN A 122 12.40 12.08 0.97
CA GLN A 122 12.78 12.01 2.36
C GLN A 122 11.52 12.31 3.16
N ILE A 123 10.73 11.26 3.39
CA ILE A 123 10.03 11.11 4.65
C ILE A 123 11.08 11.43 5.70
N ALA A 124 10.82 12.43 6.52
CA ALA A 124 11.72 12.90 7.55
C ALA A 124 12.14 11.75 8.49
N THR A 125 13.20 11.04 8.13
CA THR A 125 14.01 10.28 9.06
C THR A 125 15.26 11.11 9.27
N THR A 126 15.17 11.97 10.29
CA THR A 126 16.28 12.64 10.95
C THR A 126 17.47 11.69 11.05
N SER A 127 18.45 11.84 10.16
CA SER A 127 19.70 11.07 10.18
C SER A 127 20.66 11.66 11.23
N ALA A 128 20.17 11.74 12.45
CA ALA A 128 20.93 11.99 13.67
C ALA A 128 20.80 10.82 14.65
N LEU A 129 20.42 9.61 14.20
CA LEU A 129 20.44 8.41 15.04
C LEU A 129 20.76 7.17 14.19
N LYS A 130 22.05 6.80 14.15
CA LYS A 130 22.51 5.43 13.87
C LYS A 130 22.09 4.44 14.99
N ALA A 131 20.83 4.46 15.42
CA ALA A 131 20.37 3.75 16.62
C ALA A 131 18.99 3.07 16.53
N THR A 132 18.38 2.93 15.34
CA THR A 132 17.03 2.34 15.20
C THR A 132 16.98 0.92 14.62
N GLU A 133 18.06 0.44 13.99
CA GLU A 133 18.23 -0.99 13.64
C GLU A 133 18.12 -1.94 14.85
N PRO A 134 18.79 -1.70 16.00
CA PRO A 134 18.66 -2.60 17.14
C PRO A 134 17.26 -2.52 17.79
N SER A 135 16.50 -1.46 17.55
CA SER A 135 15.15 -1.29 18.11
C SER A 135 14.12 -2.12 17.36
N LEU A 136 14.19 -2.18 16.02
CA LEU A 136 13.25 -2.96 15.21
C LEU A 136 13.47 -4.47 15.38
N GLU A 137 14.74 -4.90 15.42
CA GLU A 137 15.12 -6.27 15.75
C GLU A 137 14.73 -6.64 17.19
N SER A 138 14.91 -5.72 18.15
CA SER A 138 14.47 -5.91 19.55
C SER A 138 12.95 -6.00 19.65
N MET A 139 12.19 -5.15 18.94
CA MET A 139 10.74 -5.22 18.88
C MET A 139 10.27 -6.50 18.21
N ALA A 140 10.90 -6.96 17.13
CA ALA A 140 10.58 -8.23 16.48
C ALA A 140 10.79 -9.42 17.43
N LYS A 141 11.90 -9.44 18.19
CA LYS A 141 12.17 -10.44 19.22
C LYS A 141 11.16 -10.38 20.37
N GLN A 142 10.77 -9.17 20.80
CA GLN A 142 9.75 -8.99 21.83
C GLN A 142 8.36 -9.45 21.35
N ILE A 143 8.01 -9.22 20.08
CA ILE A 143 6.76 -9.70 19.48
C ILE A 143 6.76 -11.23 19.37
N ASP A 144 7.87 -11.84 18.97
CA ASP A 144 7.97 -13.30 18.88
C ASP A 144 7.91 -13.97 20.27
N GLU A 145 8.61 -13.42 21.26
CA GLU A 145 8.53 -13.90 22.64
C GLU A 145 7.13 -13.70 23.24
N LEU A 146 6.48 -12.56 22.99
CA LEU A 146 5.11 -12.32 23.44
C LEU A 146 4.14 -13.30 22.75
N SER A 147 4.31 -13.58 21.46
CA SER A 147 3.55 -14.58 20.71
C SER A 147 3.72 -15.98 21.30
N ARG A 148 4.96 -16.34 21.70
CA ARG A 148 5.26 -17.61 22.39
C ARG A 148 4.58 -17.70 23.76
N GLN A 149 4.62 -16.62 24.55
CA GLN A 149 3.95 -16.57 25.87
C GLN A 149 2.43 -16.65 25.74
N VAL A 150 1.82 -15.98 24.76
CA VAL A 150 0.38 -16.08 24.47
C VAL A 150 -0.01 -17.49 24.04
N LYS A 151 0.80 -18.17 23.21
CA LYS A 151 0.61 -19.61 22.88
C LYS A 151 0.71 -20.52 24.10
N ALA A 152 1.66 -20.27 25.01
CA ALA A 152 1.78 -21.04 26.24
C ALA A 152 0.56 -20.83 27.17
N LEU A 153 0.11 -19.59 27.35
CA LEU A 153 -1.05 -19.28 28.19
C LEU A 153 -2.36 -19.88 27.64
N THR A 154 -2.56 -19.83 26.32
CA THR A 154 -3.72 -20.44 25.66
C THR A 154 -3.70 -21.95 25.79
N THR A 155 -2.57 -22.62 25.54
CA THR A 155 -2.44 -24.08 25.72
C THR A 155 -2.65 -24.52 27.17
N HIS A 156 -2.14 -23.76 28.15
CA HIS A 156 -2.42 -24.01 29.57
C HIS A 156 -3.91 -23.86 29.88
N LYS A 157 -4.61 -22.84 29.36
CA LYS A 157 -6.06 -22.67 29.55
C LYS A 157 -6.87 -23.84 28.96
N HIS A 158 -6.45 -24.40 27.82
CA HIS A 158 -7.08 -25.58 27.24
C HIS A 158 -6.79 -26.87 28.03
N ARG A 159 -5.58 -27.05 28.57
CA ARG A 159 -5.26 -28.19 29.44
C ARG A 159 -5.94 -28.13 30.81
N SER A 160 -6.12 -26.93 31.37
CA SER A 160 -6.85 -26.73 32.64
C SER A 160 -8.35 -27.00 32.50
N ARG A 161 -8.94 -26.68 31.35
CA ARG A 161 -10.35 -27.00 31.05
C ARG A 161 -10.60 -28.47 30.75
N SER A 162 -9.59 -29.21 30.32
CA SER A 162 -9.70 -30.67 30.08
C SER A 162 -9.65 -31.53 31.36
N ARG A 163 -9.51 -30.92 32.55
CA ARG A 163 -9.46 -31.66 33.83
C ARG A 163 -10.78 -31.77 34.58
N THR A 164 -11.90 -31.39 33.97
CA THR A 164 -13.22 -31.52 34.59
C THR A 164 -14.26 -32.18 33.69
N ARG A 165 -13.96 -33.38 33.19
CA ARG A 165 -14.96 -34.45 33.08
C ARG A 165 -14.30 -35.75 33.50
N ARG A 166 -14.70 -36.22 34.68
CA ARG A 166 -14.52 -37.60 35.11
C ARG A 166 -15.22 -38.48 34.08
N ASP A 167 -14.47 -38.97 33.11
CA ASP A 167 -14.88 -40.16 32.41
C ASP A 167 -14.25 -41.32 33.19
N SER A 168 -15.07 -41.95 34.02
CA SER A 168 -14.71 -43.19 34.68
C SER A 168 -14.25 -44.16 33.58
N PRO A 169 -13.05 -44.74 33.64
CA PRO A 169 -12.77 -45.87 32.79
C PRO A 169 -13.75 -46.95 33.23
N ASP A 170 -14.68 -47.27 32.33
CA ASP A 170 -15.60 -48.40 32.43
C ASP A 170 -14.73 -49.65 32.64
N ARG A 171 -14.43 -49.95 33.90
CA ARG A 171 -13.81 -51.19 34.33
C ARG A 171 -14.86 -52.27 34.11
N LYS A 172 -15.00 -52.68 32.85
CA LYS A 172 -15.48 -54.01 32.49
C LYS A 172 -14.48 -54.98 33.09
N THR A 173 -14.70 -55.29 34.35
CA THR A 173 -13.95 -56.28 35.12
C THR A 173 -14.35 -57.63 34.55
N LYS A 174 -13.79 -57.98 33.39
CA LYS A 174 -13.73 -59.36 32.95
C LYS A 174 -12.84 -60.06 33.96
N ARG A 175 -13.44 -60.64 35.00
CA ARG A 175 -12.75 -61.57 35.89
C ARG A 175 -12.05 -62.58 34.99
N SER A 176 -10.73 -62.63 35.07
CA SER A 176 -9.92 -63.60 34.34
C SER A 176 -10.49 -65.00 34.59
N GLN A 177 -10.61 -65.81 33.53
CA GLN A 177 -11.05 -67.22 33.64
C GLN A 177 -10.26 -68.02 34.70
N SER A 178 -9.06 -67.55 35.08
CA SER A 178 -8.26 -68.12 36.18
C SER A 178 -8.95 -68.07 37.55
N SER A 179 -9.73 -67.02 37.85
CA SER A 179 -10.40 -66.89 39.16
C SER A 179 -11.65 -67.77 39.26
N TYR A 180 -12.32 -68.06 38.15
CA TYR A 180 -13.49 -68.96 38.13
C TYR A 180 -13.08 -70.43 38.37
N LYS A 181 -11.94 -70.85 37.81
CA LYS A 181 -11.39 -72.20 38.08
C LYS A 181 -11.11 -72.46 39.56
N LYS A 182 -10.76 -71.42 40.33
CA LYS A 182 -10.43 -71.53 41.75
C LYS A 182 -11.65 -71.34 42.66
N PHE A 183 -12.62 -70.54 42.23
CA PHE A 183 -13.87 -70.28 42.96
C PHE A 183 -15.05 -70.30 41.98
N PRO A 184 -15.73 -71.45 41.82
CA PRO A 184 -16.83 -71.62 40.87
C PRO A 184 -18.10 -70.86 41.30
N THR A 185 -18.12 -70.28 42.50
CA THR A 185 -19.23 -69.48 43.03
C THR A 185 -18.90 -67.99 42.95
N CYS A 186 -19.84 -67.18 42.44
CA CYS A 186 -19.66 -65.73 42.35
C CYS A 186 -19.65 -65.07 43.74
N TRP A 187 -19.11 -63.85 43.83
CA TRP A 187 -18.93 -63.16 45.11
C TRP A 187 -20.26 -62.94 45.86
N TYR A 188 -21.35 -62.68 45.13
CA TYR A 188 -22.67 -62.49 45.73
C TYR A 188 -23.18 -63.77 46.42
N HIS A 189 -23.04 -64.93 45.79
CA HIS A 189 -23.40 -66.21 46.41
C HIS A 189 -22.42 -66.65 47.50
N TYR A 190 -21.14 -66.31 47.39
CA TYR A 190 -20.17 -66.53 48.48
C TYR A 190 -20.54 -65.73 49.74
N LYS A 191 -21.03 -64.49 49.57
CA LYS A 191 -21.36 -63.60 50.69
C LYS A 191 -22.77 -63.79 51.25
N PHE A 192 -23.75 -64.09 50.40
CA PHE A 192 -25.17 -64.07 50.77
C PHE A 192 -25.88 -65.42 50.59
N GLY A 193 -25.20 -66.45 50.06
CA GLY A 193 -25.78 -67.78 49.82
C GLY A 193 -27.11 -67.71 49.06
N ASN A 194 -28.12 -68.43 49.54
CA ASN A 194 -29.46 -68.51 48.94
C ASN A 194 -30.22 -67.16 48.91
N GLN A 195 -29.74 -66.13 49.61
CA GLN A 195 -30.37 -64.81 49.66
C GLN A 195 -29.78 -63.82 48.66
N ALA A 196 -28.85 -64.24 47.80
CA ALA A 196 -28.25 -63.37 46.79
C ALA A 196 -29.29 -62.92 45.76
N LYS A 197 -29.49 -61.60 45.65
CA LYS A 197 -30.42 -61.00 44.68
C LYS A 197 -29.84 -60.92 43.26
N TRP A 198 -28.52 -61.05 43.13
CA TRP A 198 -27.81 -60.93 41.86
C TRP A 198 -26.79 -62.05 41.68
N CYS A 199 -26.79 -62.64 40.48
CA CYS A 199 -25.83 -63.66 40.07
C CYS A 199 -25.05 -63.15 38.86
N THR A 200 -23.72 -63.30 38.91
CA THR A 200 -22.85 -62.98 37.77
C THR A 200 -22.32 -64.29 37.18
N LYS A 201 -22.63 -64.57 35.91
CA LYS A 201 -22.13 -65.75 35.20
C LYS A 201 -20.66 -65.57 34.79
N PRO A 202 -19.85 -66.64 34.77
CA PRO A 202 -20.18 -68.03 35.14
C PRO A 202 -20.20 -68.25 36.66
N CYS A 203 -21.19 -68.98 37.17
CA CYS A 203 -21.41 -69.27 38.59
C CYS A 203 -22.19 -70.58 38.76
N ASP A 204 -21.67 -71.51 39.56
CA ASP A 204 -22.21 -72.88 39.72
C ASP A 204 -23.00 -73.09 41.02
N PHE A 205 -23.39 -72.00 41.67
CA PHE A 205 -24.12 -72.03 42.93
C PHE A 205 -25.49 -72.70 42.77
N ARG A 206 -25.76 -73.72 43.58
CA ARG A 206 -27.06 -74.40 43.66
C ARG A 206 -27.67 -74.16 45.03
N PRO A 207 -28.87 -73.55 45.12
CA PRO A 207 -29.53 -73.39 46.40
C PRO A 207 -30.03 -74.74 46.91
N GLU A 208 -29.93 -74.98 48.23
CA GLU A 208 -30.30 -76.24 48.88
C GLU A 208 -31.78 -76.66 48.70
N ASN A 209 -32.64 -75.76 48.17
CA ASN A 209 -34.05 -76.06 47.84
C ASN A 209 -34.30 -76.32 46.34
N TYR A 210 -33.25 -76.52 45.53
CA TYR A 210 -33.40 -76.92 44.12
C TYR A 210 -33.64 -78.43 44.01
N GLN A 211 -34.83 -78.88 44.41
CA GLN A 211 -35.35 -80.19 43.99
C GLN A 211 -35.81 -80.07 42.53
N GLY A 212 -34.92 -80.43 41.62
CA GLY A 212 -35.28 -80.64 40.21
C GLY A 212 -36.35 -81.72 40.12
N SER A 213 -37.55 -81.31 39.72
CA SER A 213 -38.58 -82.22 39.25
C SER A 213 -38.15 -82.79 37.90
N ARG A 214 -37.96 -84.11 37.88
CA ARG A 214 -37.92 -85.06 36.75
C ARG A 214 -36.97 -84.80 35.58
#